data_AF-A0ABD3XU28-F1
#
_entry.id   AF-A0ABD3XU28-F1
#
_cell.length_a   1.000
_cell.length_b   1.000
_cell.length_c   1.000
_cell.angle_alpha   90.00
_cell.angle_beta   90.00
_cell.angle_gamma   90.00
#
_symmetry.space_group_name_H-M   'P 1'
#
loop_
_entity.id
_entity.type
_entity.pdbx_description
1 polymer ?
#
loop_
_entity_poly.entity_id
_entity_poly.type
_entity_poly.pdbx_seq_one_letter_code
_entity_poly.pdbx_strand_id
1 'polypeptide(L)'
;MKSCESEKAKLLVVTTKDEITDLTKFWQIFSWAVYIGLSDQAKEGHWVRWNGESVNPFWGTGQPNNVTFEDCGCLYYNSIHDIGCHWLLTFLCHQINF
;
A
#
# COMPACT_ATOMS: atom_id res chain seq x y z
N MET A 1 10.55 1.61 -0.07
CA MET A 1 10.93 2.16 1.26
C MET A 1 12.08 1.34 1.83
N LYS A 2 13.23 1.95 2.14
CA LYS A 2 14.43 1.21 2.57
C LYS A 2 14.30 0.58 3.97
N SER A 3 13.44 1.13 4.82
CA SER A 3 13.30 0.68 6.22
C SER A 3 12.77 -0.75 6.37
N CYS A 4 11.88 -1.23 5.50
CA CYS A 4 11.49 -2.64 5.53
C CYS A 4 12.65 -3.54 5.07
N GLU A 5 13.42 -3.09 4.08
CA GLU A 5 14.50 -3.89 3.50
C GLU A 5 15.65 -4.12 4.47
N SER A 6 15.96 -3.14 5.34
CA SER A 6 16.95 -3.32 6.42
C SER A 6 16.55 -4.38 7.43
N GLU A 7 15.25 -4.68 7.56
CA GLU A 7 14.68 -5.69 8.45
C GLU A 7 14.40 -7.02 7.72
N LYS A 8 15.00 -7.25 6.55
CA LYS A 8 14.75 -8.41 5.68
C LYS A 8 13.26 -8.60 5.35
N ALA A 9 12.53 -7.50 5.27
CA ALA A 9 11.11 -7.45 4.96
C ALA A 9 10.87 -6.64 3.68
N LYS A 10 9.63 -6.64 3.20
CA LYS A 10 9.16 -5.73 2.14
C LYS A 10 7.95 -4.95 2.61
N LEU A 11 7.61 -3.87 1.92
CA LEU A 11 6.34 -3.19 2.17
C LEU A 11 5.21 -4.20 1.96
N LEU A 12 4.27 -4.22 2.90
CA LEU A 12 3.13 -5.13 2.91
C LEU A 12 2.37 -5.06 1.60
N VAL A 13 2.04 -6.20 0.99
CA VAL A 13 1.10 -6.26 -0.13
C VAL A 13 -0.07 -7.09 0.33
N VAL A 14 -1.23 -6.45 0.49
CA VAL A 14 -2.44 -7.16 0.91
C VAL A 14 -2.96 -8.02 -0.23
N THR A 15 -3.33 -9.26 0.10
CA THR A 15 -3.76 -10.26 -0.89
C THR A 15 -5.22 -10.65 -0.74
N THR A 16 -5.86 -10.27 0.38
CA THR A 16 -7.29 -10.49 0.63
C THR A 16 -7.95 -9.28 1.30
N LYS A 17 -9.28 -9.18 1.23
CA LYS A 17 -10.05 -8.16 1.96
C LYS A 17 -10.09 -8.42 3.48
N ASP A 18 -9.99 -9.69 3.88
CA ASP A 18 -9.97 -10.05 5.29
C ASP A 18 -8.68 -9.54 5.95
N GLU A 19 -7.54 -9.65 5.25
CA GLU A 19 -6.27 -9.07 5.70
C GLU A 19 -6.38 -7.55 5.94
N ILE A 20 -7.03 -6.82 5.04
CA ILE A 20 -7.30 -5.39 5.25
C ILE A 20 -8.14 -5.18 6.52
N THR A 21 -9.23 -5.94 6.67
CA THR A 21 -10.16 -5.83 7.81
C THR A 21 -9.50 -6.17 9.15
N ASP A 22 -8.55 -7.10 9.17
CA ASP A 22 -7.82 -7.45 10.38
C ASP A 22 -6.76 -6.42 10.72
N LEU A 23 -6.04 -5.91 9.72
CA LEU A 23 -5.00 -4.90 9.92
C LEU A 23 -5.58 -3.55 10.38
N THR A 24 -6.75 -3.16 9.87
CA THR A 24 -7.41 -1.88 10.22
C THR A 24 -7.68 -1.72 11.70
N LYS A 25 -7.92 -2.83 12.40
CA LYS A 25 -8.10 -2.85 13.86
C LYS A 25 -6.88 -2.32 14.62
N PHE A 26 -5.69 -2.39 14.03
CA PHE A 26 -4.44 -1.98 14.67
C PHE A 26 -4.01 -0.56 14.29
N TRP A 27 -3.96 -0.26 12.99
CA TRP A 27 -3.33 0.99 12.53
C TRP A 27 -4.26 2.21 12.59
N GLN A 28 -5.59 2.05 12.49
CA GLN A 28 -6.53 3.18 12.49
C GLN A 28 -6.51 4.00 13.79
N ILE A 29 -6.02 3.42 14.89
CA ILE A 29 -5.86 4.11 16.17
C ILE A 29 -4.69 5.12 16.10
N PHE A 30 -3.68 4.84 15.29
CA PHE A 30 -2.41 5.59 15.25
C PHE A 30 -2.20 6.36 13.95
N SER A 31 -2.93 6.05 12.89
CA SER A 31 -2.72 6.62 11.57
C SER A 31 -4.02 6.63 10.77
N TRP A 32 -4.22 7.69 10.00
CA TRP A 32 -5.39 7.85 9.14
C TRP A 32 -5.26 7.08 7.82
N ALA A 33 -4.03 6.80 7.39
CA ALA A 33 -3.69 5.92 6.27
C ALA A 33 -2.33 5.26 6.53
N VAL A 34 -2.07 4.12 5.88
CA VAL A 34 -0.77 3.44 5.94
C VAL A 34 -0.26 3.05 4.56
N TYR A 35 1.00 3.32 4.26
CA TYR A 35 1.62 2.89 3.02
C TYR A 35 1.74 1.37 2.94
N ILE A 36 1.50 0.86 1.74
CA ILE A 36 1.69 -0.53 1.34
C ILE A 36 2.60 -0.61 0.11
N GLY A 37 2.99 -1.83 -0.23
CA GLY A 37 3.96 -2.14 -1.27
C GLY A 37 3.38 -2.13 -2.67
N LEU A 38 2.51 -1.16 -2.98
CA LEU A 38 1.92 -0.95 -4.30
C LEU A 38 2.35 0.40 -4.87
N SER A 39 2.64 0.43 -6.17
CA SER A 39 2.99 1.65 -6.89
C SER A 39 2.76 1.47 -8.39
N ASP A 40 2.43 2.56 -9.08
CA ASP A 40 2.42 2.64 -10.54
C ASP A 40 3.40 3.71 -11.07
N GLN A 41 4.36 4.17 -10.25
CA GLN A 41 5.42 5.12 -10.64
C GLN A 41 6.18 4.71 -11.92
N ALA A 42 6.28 3.41 -12.19
CA ALA A 42 6.96 2.91 -13.39
C ALA A 42 6.13 3.19 -14.67
N LYS A 43 4.80 3.17 -14.56
CA LYS A 43 3.85 3.39 -15.65
C LYS A 43 2.46 3.65 -15.08
N GLU A 44 1.97 4.88 -15.20
CA GLU A 44 0.64 5.32 -14.78
C GLU A 44 -0.46 4.30 -15.12
N GLY A 45 -1.29 3.95 -14.13
CA GLY A 45 -2.38 2.99 -14.27
C GLY A 45 -1.94 1.52 -14.26
N HIS A 46 -0.64 1.23 -14.19
CA HIS A 46 -0.09 -0.12 -14.07
C HIS A 46 0.51 -0.35 -12.69
N TRP A 47 -0.36 -0.78 -11.78
CA TRP A 47 -0.01 -1.03 -10.39
C TRP A 47 0.77 -2.33 -10.23
N VAL A 48 1.96 -2.20 -9.66
CA VAL A 48 2.87 -3.31 -9.39
C VAL A 48 3.24 -3.37 -7.91
N ARG A 49 3.60 -4.56 -7.46
CA ARG A 49 4.24 -4.73 -6.16
C ARG A 49 5.76 -4.56 -6.26
N TRP A 50 6.45 -4.62 -5.13
CA TRP A 50 7.90 -4.41 -5.03
C TRP A 50 8.79 -5.31 -5.92
N ASN A 51 8.29 -6.41 -6.49
CA ASN A 51 9.01 -7.26 -7.45
C ASN A 51 8.64 -6.99 -8.93
N GLY A 52 7.82 -5.98 -9.21
CA GLY A 52 7.35 -5.66 -10.57
C GLY A 52 6.16 -6.48 -11.05
N GLU A 53 5.63 -7.42 -10.23
CA GLU A 53 4.43 -8.17 -10.58
C GLU A 53 3.21 -7.26 -10.54
N SER A 54 2.43 -7.30 -11.63
CA SER A 54 1.17 -6.58 -11.73
C SER A 54 0.16 -7.13 -10.73
N VAL A 55 -0.59 -6.23 -10.11
CA VAL A 55 -1.66 -6.59 -9.19
C VAL A 55 -2.99 -5.97 -9.63
N ASN A 56 -4.09 -6.54 -9.17
CA ASN A 56 -5.42 -5.93 -9.22
C ASN A 56 -5.82 -5.56 -7.78
N PRO A 57 -5.53 -4.34 -7.32
CA PRO A 57 -5.74 -3.97 -5.92
C PRO A 57 -7.22 -3.94 -5.54
N PHE A 58 -7.51 -4.14 -4.25
CA PHE A 58 -8.84 -3.96 -3.66
C PHE A 58 -9.17 -2.48 -3.48
N TRP A 59 -9.31 -1.78 -4.60
CA TRP A 59 -9.58 -0.35 -4.63
C TRP A 59 -10.84 0.03 -3.88
N GLY A 60 -10.77 1.18 -3.22
CA GLY A 60 -11.92 1.89 -2.70
C GLY A 60 -12.83 2.38 -3.83
N THR A 61 -14.04 2.78 -3.47
CA THR A 61 -14.95 3.36 -4.46
C THR A 61 -14.35 4.64 -5.04
N GLY A 62 -14.19 4.69 -6.36
CA GLY A 62 -13.59 5.82 -7.05
C GLY A 62 -12.06 5.88 -6.93
N GLN A 63 -11.39 4.75 -6.72
CA GLN A 63 -9.93 4.64 -6.71
C GLN A 63 -9.44 3.67 -7.80
N PRO A 64 -8.19 3.82 -8.28
CA PRO A 64 -7.33 4.97 -8.06
C PRO A 64 -7.88 6.21 -8.80
N ASN A 65 -7.72 7.42 -8.27
CA ASN A 65 -8.24 8.64 -8.89
C ASN A 65 -7.20 9.71 -9.23
N ASN A 66 -5.94 9.50 -8.83
CA ASN A 66 -4.79 10.30 -9.18
C ASN A 66 -5.04 11.82 -9.00
N VAL A 67 -5.62 12.23 -7.87
CA VAL A 67 -6.04 13.63 -7.66
C VAL A 67 -4.84 14.56 -7.59
N THR A 68 -3.70 14.05 -7.11
CA THR A 68 -2.49 14.85 -6.85
C THR A 68 -1.18 14.19 -7.29
N PHE A 69 -1.17 13.46 -8.41
CA PHE A 69 -0.01 12.66 -8.84
C PHE A 69 0.32 11.58 -7.80
N GLU A 70 -0.64 10.67 -7.64
CA GLU A 70 -0.74 9.71 -6.55
C GLU A 70 -0.24 8.33 -6.98
N ASP A 71 1.08 8.16 -7.01
CA ASP A 71 1.67 6.96 -7.62
C ASP A 71 2.01 5.83 -6.61
N CYS A 72 1.52 5.95 -5.36
CA CYS A 72 1.77 5.02 -4.26
C CYS A 72 0.48 4.53 -3.63
N GLY A 73 0.44 3.27 -3.22
CA GLY A 73 -0.75 2.68 -2.60
C GLY A 73 -0.73 2.83 -1.08
N CYS A 74 -1.89 3.13 -0.51
CA CYS A 74 -2.13 3.08 0.92
C CYS A 74 -3.40 2.31 1.26
N LEU A 75 -3.47 1.81 2.50
CA LEU A 75 -4.74 1.41 3.10
C LEU A 75 -5.37 2.65 3.72
N TYR A 76 -6.62 2.90 3.35
CA TYR A 76 -7.47 3.96 3.89
C TYR A 76 -8.84 3.37 4.21
N TYR A 77 -9.26 3.45 5.48
CA TYR A 77 -10.36 2.63 6.01
C TYR A 77 -10.21 1.16 5.63
N ASN A 78 -11.19 0.56 4.95
CA ASN A 78 -11.24 -0.86 4.60
C ASN A 78 -10.93 -1.14 3.13
N SER A 79 -10.20 -0.24 2.46
CA SER A 79 -9.87 -0.35 1.04
C SER A 79 -8.51 0.25 0.70
N ILE A 80 -8.04 -0.05 -0.50
CA ILE A 80 -6.81 0.52 -1.05
C ILE A 80 -7.15 1.83 -1.76
N HIS A 81 -6.32 2.84 -1.54
CA HIS A 81 -6.37 4.13 -2.19
C HIS A 81 -5.00 4.45 -2.78
N ASP A 82 -4.98 5.19 -3.88
CA ASP A 82 -3.75 5.82 -4.33
C ASP A 82 -3.50 7.09 -3.50
N ILE A 83 -2.23 7.41 -3.28
CA ILE A 83 -1.80 8.57 -2.52
C ILE A 83 -0.43 9.05 -3.03
N GLY A 84 -0.16 10.35 -2.86
CA GLY A 84 1.12 10.93 -3.24
C GLY A 84 2.29 10.28 -2.49
N CYS A 85 3.29 9.76 -3.21
CA CYS A 85 4.45 9.10 -2.62
C CYS A 85 5.31 9.97 -1.68
N HIS A 86 5.11 11.29 -1.71
CA HIS A 86 5.87 12.27 -0.92
C HIS A 86 5.30 12.50 0.48
N TRP A 87 4.09 12.01 0.78
CA TRP A 87 3.48 12.18 2.10
C TRP A 87 4.26 11.40 3.17
N LEU A 88 4.38 11.97 4.37
CA LEU A 88 4.97 11.28 5.51
C LEU A 88 3.88 10.51 6.26
N LEU A 89 3.78 9.21 6.00
CA LEU A 89 2.81 8.32 6.63
C LEU A 89 3.48 7.11 7.26
N THR A 90 2.77 6.50 8.20
CA THR A 90 3.08 5.16 8.71
C THR A 90 3.07 4.16 7.55
N PHE A 91 3.88 3.10 7.67
CA PHE A 91 3.97 2.04 6.68
C PHE A 91 3.98 0.69 7.37
N LEU A 92 3.51 -0.33 6.66
CA LEU A 92 3.54 -1.71 7.15
C LEU A 92 4.54 -2.51 6.34
N CYS A 93 5.34 -3.33 7.04
CA CYS A 93 6.24 -4.30 6.44
C CYS A 93 5.68 -5.71 6.63
N HIS A 94 5.91 -6.59 5.65
CA HIS A 94 5.73 -8.03 5.81
C HIS A 94 7.08 -8.73 5.70
N GLN A 95 7.37 -9.62 6.65
CA GLN A 95 8.56 -10.46 6.55
C GLN A 95 8.36 -11.48 5.44
N ILE A 96 9.38 -11.63 4.61
CA ILE A 96 9.43 -12.70 3.62
C ILE A 96 10.16 -13.85 4.28
N ASN A 97 9.42 -14.88 4.70
CA ASN A 97 10.03 -16.12 5.17
C ASN A 97 10.64 -16.82 3.95
N PHE A 98 11.96 -16.99 3.97
CA PHE A 98 12.71 -17.81 3.03
C PHE A 98 12.97 -19.19 3.61
#